data_AF-A0A6A4ANB6-F1
#
_entry.id   AF-A0A6A4ANB6-F1
#
_cell.length_a   1.000
_cell.length_b   1.000
_cell.length_c   1.000
_cell.angle_alpha   90.00
_cell.angle_beta   90.00
_cell.angle_gamma   90.00
#
_symmetry.space_group_name_H-M   'P 1'
#
loop_
_entity.id
_entity.type
_entity.pdbx_description
1 polymer ?
#
loop_
_entity_poly.entity_id
_entity_poly.type
_entity_poly.pdbx_seq_one_letter_code
_entity_poly.pdbx_strand_id
1 'polypeptide(L)'
;ERILTEIDKIVNNVKNGSIVNIDALFDDELRMDLHESDVHARVVNYFKLCEDIISRNGLQTTFGTSMGITHKCTILRKHLQPTALRDEVETHQN
;
A
#
# COMPACT_ATOMS: atom_id res chain seq x y z
N GLU A 1 11.91 -3.79 -30.22
CA GLU A 1 11.04 -2.62 -29.92
C GLU A 1 10.03 -2.87 -28.81
N ARG A 2 9.08 -3.81 -28.92
CA ARG A 2 8.01 -4.01 -27.92
C ARG A 2 8.46 -4.15 -26.46
N ILE A 3 9.58 -4.82 -26.22
CA ILE A 3 10.14 -5.00 -24.86
C ILE A 3 10.64 -3.68 -24.27
N LEU A 4 11.28 -2.83 -25.08
CA LEU A 4 11.80 -1.53 -24.62
C LEU A 4 10.65 -0.58 -24.27
N THR A 5 9.56 -0.60 -25.03
CA THR A 5 8.36 0.21 -24.75
C THR A 5 7.67 -0.19 -23.45
N GLU A 6 7.62 -1.48 -23.13
CA GLU A 6 7.03 -1.96 -21.87
C GLU A 6 7.95 -1.68 -20.67
N ILE A 7 9.27 -1.77 -20.85
CA ILE A 7 10.25 -1.35 -19.84
C ILE A 7 10.13 0.15 -19.56
N ASP A 8 10.06 0.99 -20.59
CA ASP A 8 9.90 2.44 -20.42
C ASP A 8 8.59 2.80 -19.71
N LYS A 9 7.49 2.09 -19.97
CA LYS A 9 6.24 2.29 -19.20
C LYS A 9 6.42 1.94 -17.73
N ILE A 10 7.10 0.85 -17.40
CA ILE A 10 7.35 0.44 -16.02
C ILE A 10 8.24 1.47 -15.31
N VAL A 11 9.32 1.91 -15.97
CA VAL A 11 10.26 2.90 -15.43
C VAL A 11 9.60 4.27 -15.25
N ASN A 12 8.76 4.70 -16.19
CA ASN A 12 8.06 5.99 -16.13
C ASN A 12 6.89 6.01 -15.13
N ASN A 13 6.37 4.84 -14.73
CA ASN A 13 5.36 4.72 -13.69
C ASN A 13 5.93 4.78 -12.27
N VAL A 14 7.25 4.85 -12.10
CA VAL A 14 7.89 5.07 -10.80
C VAL A 14 8.56 6.43 -10.82
N LYS A 15 8.16 7.32 -9.90
CA LYS A 15 8.30 8.78 -10.03
C LYS A 15 9.72 9.33 -10.18
N ASN A 16 10.79 8.53 -10.19
CA ASN A 16 12.17 8.99 -10.35
C ASN A 16 13.11 7.93 -10.98
N GLY A 17 12.61 7.02 -11.83
CA GLY A 17 13.47 6.03 -12.52
C GLY A 17 14.18 5.03 -11.60
N SER A 18 13.80 4.98 -10.32
CA SER A 18 14.28 4.00 -9.34
C SER A 18 13.14 3.04 -9.03
N ILE A 19 13.33 1.74 -9.25
CA ILE A 19 12.36 0.72 -8.84
C ILE A 19 12.30 0.75 -7.31
N VAL A 20 11.23 1.35 -6.77
CA VAL A 20 11.01 1.41 -5.33
C VAL A 20 10.64 0.00 -4.87
N ASN A 21 11.33 -0.51 -3.85
CA ASN A 21 10.89 -1.71 -3.16
C ASN A 21 9.61 -1.37 -2.39
N ILE A 22 8.47 -1.70 -2.98
CA ILE A 22 7.13 -1.36 -2.46
C ILE A 22 6.95 -1.93 -1.06
N ASP A 23 7.30 -3.19 -0.82
CA ASP A 23 7.13 -3.80 0.50
C ASP A 23 7.97 -3.08 1.56
N ALA A 24 9.24 -2.78 1.26
CA ALA A 24 10.11 -2.06 2.20
C ALA A 24 9.62 -0.63 2.50
N LEU A 25 9.06 0.06 1.50
CA LEU A 25 8.46 1.38 1.66
C LEU A 25 7.28 1.35 2.64
N PHE A 26 6.36 0.42 2.46
CA PHE A 26 5.19 0.31 3.32
C PHE A 26 5.54 -0.21 4.72
N ASP A 27 6.52 -1.10 4.84
CA ASP A 27 7.04 -1.56 6.13
C ASP A 27 7.63 -0.42 6.96
N ASP A 28 8.23 0.58 6.29
CA ASP A 28 8.78 1.76 6.96
C ASP A 28 7.73 2.84 7.26
N GLU A 29 6.77 3.09 6.36
CA GLU A 29 5.89 4.27 6.47
C GLU A 29 4.47 3.98 6.96
N LEU A 30 3.91 2.79 6.69
CA LEU A 30 2.50 2.50 6.97
C LEU A 30 2.32 1.97 8.40
N ARG A 31 1.95 2.85 9.32
CA ARG A 31 1.65 2.51 10.72
C ARG A 31 0.30 3.06 11.15
N MET A 32 -0.53 2.22 11.77
CA MET A 32 -1.78 2.68 12.38
C MET A 32 -1.48 3.42 13.69
N ASP A 33 -2.02 4.62 13.84
CA ASP A 33 -1.82 5.43 15.04
C ASP A 33 -2.68 4.92 16.20
N LEU A 34 -2.08 4.14 17.12
CA LEU A 34 -2.78 3.60 18.28
C LEU A 34 -3.05 4.64 19.38
N HIS A 35 -2.50 5.86 19.27
CA HIS A 35 -2.80 6.96 20.20
C HIS A 35 -4.10 7.69 19.84
N GLU A 36 -4.58 7.56 18.60
CA GLU A 36 -5.91 8.04 18.22
C GLU A 36 -6.99 7.19 18.93
N SER A 37 -7.73 7.87 19.80
CA SER A 37 -8.77 7.28 20.65
C SER A 37 -10.07 7.01 19.89
N ASP A 38 -10.37 7.82 18.88
CA ASP A 38 -11.50 7.58 17.98
C ASP A 38 -11.12 6.47 16.99
N VAL A 39 -11.67 5.28 17.24
CA VAL A 39 -11.40 4.09 16.42
C VAL A 39 -11.74 4.32 14.94
N HIS A 40 -12.80 5.07 14.64
CA HIS A 40 -13.19 5.35 13.27
C HIS A 40 -12.18 6.29 12.60
N ALA A 41 -11.80 7.37 13.29
CA ALA A 41 -10.77 8.29 12.81
C ALA A 41 -9.43 7.57 12.58
N ARG A 42 -9.02 6.71 13.51
CA ARG A 42 -7.81 5.89 13.41
C ARG A 42 -7.78 5.04 12.15
N VAL A 43 -8.86 4.31 11.88
CA VAL A 43 -8.98 3.46 10.69
C VAL A 43 -8.97 4.32 9.42
N VAL A 44 -9.74 5.40 9.38
CA VAL A 44 -9.78 6.30 8.21
C VAL A 44 -8.41 6.91 7.93
N ASN A 45 -7.69 7.35 8.97
CA ASN A 45 -6.36 7.94 8.83
C ASN A 45 -5.33 6.91 8.35
N TYR A 46 -5.45 5.65 8.76
CA TYR A 46 -4.62 4.57 8.25
C TYR A 46 -4.80 4.33 6.74
N PHE A 47 -6.04 4.30 6.24
CA PHE A 47 -6.28 4.17 4.80
C PHE A 47 -5.82 5.42 4.03
N LYS A 48 -6.04 6.62 4.57
CA LYS A 48 -5.52 7.86 3.98
C LYS A 48 -4.00 7.84 3.86
N LEU A 49 -3.30 7.41 4.92
CA LEU A 49 -1.84 7.27 4.91
C LEU A 49 -1.36 6.33 3.79
N CYS A 50 -2.06 5.23 3.55
CA CYS A 50 -1.77 4.35 2.42
C CYS A 50 -1.90 5.09 1.07
N GLU A 51 -2.99 5.82 0.84
CA GLU A 51 -3.14 6.62 -0.41
C GLU A 51 -2.07 7.70 -0.53
N ASP A 52 -1.68 8.34 0.58
CA ASP A 52 -0.66 9.37 0.60
C ASP A 52 0.72 8.81 0.23
N ILE A 53 1.08 7.62 0.74
CA ILE A 53 2.31 6.90 0.35
C ILE A 53 2.27 6.60 -1.16
N ILE A 54 1.15 6.07 -1.67
CA ILE A 54 0.96 5.76 -3.09
C ILE A 54 1.15 7.02 -3.94
N SER A 55 0.50 8.12 -3.55
CA SER A 55 0.49 9.36 -4.31
C SER A 55 1.86 10.04 -4.33
N ARG A 56 2.53 10.12 -3.18
CA ARG A 56 3.88 10.69 -3.05
C ARG A 56 4.89 9.95 -3.92
N ASN A 57 4.79 8.63 -3.97
CA ASN A 57 5.73 7.77 -4.69
C ASN A 57 5.35 7.48 -6.15
N GLY A 58 4.24 8.05 -6.63
CA GLY A 58 3.79 7.87 -8.02
C GLY A 58 3.25 6.47 -8.33
N LEU A 59 2.83 5.71 -7.33
CA LEU A 59 2.44 4.30 -7.46
C LEU A 59 0.96 4.13 -7.88
N GLN A 60 0.27 5.20 -8.30
CA GLN A 60 -1.17 5.14 -8.61
C GLN A 60 -1.48 4.15 -9.74
N THR A 61 -0.65 4.13 -10.79
CA THR A 61 -0.82 3.21 -11.92
C THR A 61 -0.51 1.77 -11.51
N THR A 62 0.51 1.55 -10.68
CA THR A 62 0.84 0.24 -10.08
C THR A 62 -0.34 -0.33 -9.31
N PHE A 63 -0.93 0.47 -8.41
CA PHE A 63 -2.05 0.07 -7.57
C PHE A 63 -3.43 0.17 -8.23
N GLY A 64 -3.52 0.70 -9.45
CA GLY A 64 -4.75 0.73 -10.26
C GLY A 64 -5.01 -0.55 -11.03
N THR A 65 -4.06 -1.49 -11.08
CA THR A 65 -4.22 -2.80 -11.72
C THR A 65 -4.87 -3.81 -10.79
N SER A 66 -5.50 -4.87 -11.32
CA SER A 66 -6.08 -5.94 -10.48
C SER A 66 -5.05 -6.56 -9.53
N MET A 67 -3.83 -6.82 -10.03
CA MET A 67 -2.72 -7.32 -9.20
C MET A 67 -2.29 -6.30 -8.14
N GLY A 68 -2.19 -5.03 -8.53
CA GLY A 68 -1.90 -3.94 -7.61
C GLY A 68 -2.92 -3.85 -6.48
N ILE A 69 -4.22 -3.91 -6.80
CA ILE A 69 -5.30 -3.90 -5.81
C ILE A 69 -5.16 -5.08 -4.83
N THR A 70 -4.90 -6.30 -5.33
CA THR A 70 -4.65 -7.48 -4.47
C THR A 70 -3.43 -7.29 -3.57
N HIS A 71 -2.34 -6.74 -4.11
CA HIS A 71 -1.12 -6.47 -3.35
C HIS A 71 -1.36 -5.38 -2.28
N LYS A 72 -2.10 -4.32 -2.61
CA LYS A 72 -2.52 -3.28 -1.66
C LYS A 72 -3.32 -3.85 -0.50
N CYS A 73 -4.29 -4.72 -0.76
CA CYS A 73 -5.04 -5.40 0.29
C CYS A 73 -4.13 -6.24 1.20
N THR A 74 -3.12 -6.90 0.61
CA THR A 74 -2.13 -7.67 1.38
C THR A 74 -1.28 -6.77 2.28
N ILE A 75 -0.78 -5.65 1.77
CA ILE A 75 -0.02 -4.65 2.53
C ILE A 75 -0.88 -4.07 3.67
N LEU A 76 -2.12 -3.67 3.36
CA LEU A 76 -3.03 -3.10 4.34
C LEU A 76 -3.33 -4.08 5.46
N ARG A 77 -3.52 -5.36 5.17
CA ARG A 77 -3.74 -6.39 6.19
C ARG A 77 -2.50 -6.61 7.04
N LYS A 78 -1.32 -6.75 6.41
CA LYS A 78 -0.02 -6.95 7.11
C LYS A 78 0.24 -5.89 8.18
N HIS A 79 -0.11 -4.64 7.90
CA HIS A 79 0.17 -3.48 8.76
C HIS A 79 -1.01 -3.08 9.67
N LEU A 80 -2.08 -3.87 9.73
CA LEU A 80 -3.15 -3.64 10.69
C LEU A 80 -2.63 -3.78 12.12
N GLN A 81 -2.99 -2.80 12.95
CA GLN A 81 -2.78 -2.84 14.38
C GLN A 81 -4.07 -2.44 15.11
N PRO A 82 -4.28 -2.88 16.37
CA PRO A 82 -3.49 -3.87 17.08
C PRO A 82 -3.55 -5.24 16.39
N THR A 83 -2.59 -6.12 16.69
CA THR A 83 -2.48 -7.45 16.04
C THR A 83 -3.77 -8.26 16.06
N ALA A 84 -4.57 -8.17 17.14
CA ALA A 84 -5.88 -8.82 17.20
C ALA A 84 -6.83 -8.42 16.06
N LEU A 85 -6.79 -7.14 15.61
CA LEU A 85 -7.60 -6.69 14.47
C LEU A 85 -7.17 -7.37 13.17
N ARG A 86 -5.86 -7.55 12.97
CA ARG A 86 -5.34 -8.27 11.81
C ARG A 86 -5.81 -9.72 11.83
N ASP A 87 -5.68 -10.38 12.98
CA ASP A 87 -5.99 -11.80 13.12
C ASP A 87 -7.49 -12.06 12.88
N GLU A 88 -8.38 -11.18 13.35
CA GLU A 88 -9.84 -11.24 13.06
C GLU A 88 -10.18 -11.01 11.58
N VAL A 89 -9.44 -10.15 10.88
CA VAL A 89 -9.63 -9.97 9.43
C VAL A 89 -9.19 -11.23 8.67
N GLU A 90 -8.17 -11.93 9.14
CA GLU A 90 -7.67 -13.16 8.53
C GLU A 90 -8.61 -14.36 8.75
N THR A 91 -9.26 -14.46 9.91
CA THR A 91 -10.24 -15.53 10.19
C THR A 91 -11.50 -15.40 9.34
N HIS A 92 -11.93 -14.19 8.99
CA HIS A 92 -13.13 -13.95 8.17
C HIS A 92 -12.93 -14.06 6.65
N GLN A 93 -11.69 -14.27 6.18
CA GLN A 93 -11.39 -14.50 4.76
C GLN A 93 -11.33 -15.98 4.35
N ASN A 94 -11.38 -16.91 5.30
CA ASN A 94 -11.32 -18.37 5.07
C ASN A 94 -12.71 -19.01 5.02
#